data_AF-A0AAD4JQU4-F1
#
_entry.id   AF-A0AAD4JQU4-F1
#
_cell.length_a   1.000
_cell.length_b   1.000
_cell.length_c   1.000
_cell.angle_alpha   90.00
_cell.angle_beta   90.00
_cell.angle_gamma   90.00
#
_symmetry.space_group_name_H-M   'P 1'
#
loop_
_entity.id
_entity.type
_entity.pdbx_description
1 polymer ?
#
loop_
_entity_poly.entity_id
_entity_poly.type
_entity_poly.pdbx_seq_one_letter_code
_entity_poly.pdbx_strand_id
1 'polypeptide(L)'
;VTLTTKVLAIGDSEESSAEDKRKSKYKQHNFQDDFRTHLAYILVGTRSPIDVVEDWNAVWRFSASVHNKDKHVRRYRFHYVKGNDSPPGTIISGPVISGQEAMDHVRKQLSEENWVSENEIETPLKTYISKKYYNCDQYIQHIVSNALGSQSSRLFKYLLHLHRECVRD
;
A
#
# COMPACT_ATOMS: atom_id res chain seq x y z
N VAL A 1 -49.17 -35.47 -30.08
CA VAL A 1 -48.28 -34.92 -29.04
C VAL A 1 -47.02 -34.46 -29.74
N THR A 2 -46.82 -33.15 -29.82
CA THR A 2 -45.67 -32.53 -30.48
C THR A 2 -45.21 -31.40 -29.57
N LEU A 3 -44.00 -31.53 -29.04
CA LEU A 3 -43.39 -30.63 -28.07
C LEU A 3 -43.00 -29.32 -28.75
N THR A 4 -43.60 -28.20 -28.33
CA THR A 4 -43.23 -26.86 -28.78
C THR A 4 -41.98 -26.41 -28.03
N THR A 5 -40.82 -26.62 -28.64
CA THR A 5 -39.52 -26.16 -28.14
C THR A 5 -39.44 -24.63 -28.27
N LYS A 6 -39.36 -23.92 -27.15
CA LYS A 6 -39.21 -22.46 -27.11
C LYS A 6 -37.73 -22.12 -27.26
N VAL A 7 -37.29 -21.89 -28.50
CA VAL A 7 -35.93 -21.43 -28.82
C VAL A 7 -35.86 -19.92 -28.58
N LEU A 8 -35.01 -19.48 -27.65
CA LEU A 8 -34.75 -18.06 -27.40
C LEU A 8 -33.81 -17.55 -28.51
N ALA A 9 -34.37 -16.79 -29.46
CA ALA A 9 -33.59 -16.04 -30.42
C ALA A 9 -32.93 -14.84 -29.72
N ILE A 10 -31.62 -14.66 -29.93
CA ILE A 10 -30.83 -13.53 -29.45
C ILE A 10 -30.65 -12.55 -30.63
N GLY A 11 -30.96 -11.27 -30.38
CA GLY A 11 -30.72 -10.12 -31.26
C GLY A 11 -31.98 -9.61 -31.98
N ASP A 12 -32.29 -8.32 -32.06
CA ASP A 12 -31.81 -7.12 -31.37
C ASP A 12 -32.89 -6.06 -31.65
N SER A 13 -33.34 -5.29 -30.64
CA SER A 13 -34.10 -4.07 -30.89
C SER A 13 -33.89 -3.11 -29.73
N GLU A 14 -33.21 -2.02 -30.07
CA GLU A 14 -32.97 -0.85 -29.23
C GLU A 14 -34.27 -0.37 -28.57
N GLU A 15 -34.42 -0.66 -27.28
CA GLU A 15 -35.36 0.04 -26.43
C GLU A 15 -34.61 0.46 -25.17
N SER A 16 -34.22 1.72 -25.17
CA SER A 16 -33.58 2.43 -24.07
C SER A 16 -34.47 2.42 -22.83
N SER A 17 -34.39 1.36 -22.03
CA SER A 17 -34.97 1.33 -20.70
C SER A 17 -34.04 2.08 -19.74
N ALA A 18 -34.54 3.21 -19.25
CA ALA A 18 -33.87 4.11 -18.31
C ALA A 18 -33.67 3.50 -16.90
N GLU A 19 -33.58 2.17 -16.77
CA GLU A 19 -33.43 1.46 -15.50
C GLU A 19 -31.98 1.11 -15.16
N ASP A 20 -31.07 1.05 -16.14
CA ASP A 20 -29.67 0.68 -15.85
C ASP A 20 -28.78 1.83 -15.34
N LYS A 21 -29.27 3.07 -15.38
CA LYS A 21 -28.52 4.22 -14.86
C LYS A 21 -28.65 4.42 -13.35
N ARG A 22 -29.55 3.69 -12.66
CA ARG A 22 -29.75 3.84 -11.21
C ARG A 22 -28.80 3.00 -10.35
N LYS A 23 -28.15 1.98 -10.92
CA LYS A 23 -27.14 1.16 -10.21
C LYS A 23 -25.74 1.80 -10.17
N SER A 24 -25.48 2.83 -10.97
CA SER A 24 -24.18 3.51 -11.06
C SER A 24 -23.92 4.55 -9.96
N LYS A 25 -24.85 4.75 -9.01
CA LYS A 25 -24.70 5.67 -7.88
C LYS A 25 -24.55 4.95 -6.54
N TYR A 26 -23.98 3.75 -6.51
CA TYR A 26 -23.24 3.36 -5.32
C TYR A 26 -22.09 4.36 -5.19
N LYS A 27 -22.30 5.42 -4.40
CA LYS A 27 -21.35 6.52 -4.25
C LYS A 27 -20.05 5.88 -3.79
N GLN A 28 -18.94 6.21 -4.44
CA GLN A 28 -17.60 5.71 -4.11
C GLN A 28 -17.28 5.81 -2.60
N HIS A 29 -17.87 6.80 -1.92
CA HIS A 29 -17.82 6.96 -0.47
C HIS A 29 -18.46 5.78 0.30
N ASN A 30 -19.65 5.34 -0.10
CA ASN A 30 -20.32 4.18 0.50
C ASN A 30 -19.47 2.91 0.32
N PHE A 31 -18.83 2.74 -0.85
CA PHE A 31 -17.96 1.58 -1.08
C PHE A 31 -16.76 1.56 -0.13
N GLN A 32 -16.09 2.69 0.12
CA GLN A 32 -14.94 2.72 1.02
C GLN A 32 -15.32 2.38 2.45
N ASP A 33 -16.44 2.93 2.94
CA ASP A 33 -16.92 2.69 4.30
C ASP A 33 -17.42 1.24 4.46
N ASP A 34 -18.17 0.72 3.48
CA ASP A 34 -18.62 -0.67 3.47
C ASP A 34 -17.44 -1.64 3.41
N PHE A 35 -16.44 -1.34 2.59
CA PHE A 35 -15.23 -2.14 2.46
C PHE A 35 -14.40 -2.13 3.75
N ARG A 36 -14.21 -0.96 4.37
CA ARG A 36 -13.52 -0.82 5.66
C ARG A 36 -14.24 -1.60 6.76
N THR A 37 -15.56 -1.47 6.82
CA THR A 37 -16.42 -2.19 7.76
C THR A 37 -16.30 -3.70 7.57
N HIS A 38 -16.36 -4.17 6.33
CA HIS A 38 -16.18 -5.58 5.97
C HIS A 38 -14.82 -6.13 6.39
N LEU A 39 -13.74 -5.39 6.13
CA LEU A 39 -12.39 -5.78 6.57
C LEU A 39 -12.28 -5.84 8.10
N ALA A 40 -12.91 -4.91 8.83
CA ALA A 40 -12.92 -4.93 10.29
C ALA A 40 -13.61 -6.19 10.84
N TYR A 41 -14.75 -6.59 10.27
CA TYR A 41 -15.42 -7.84 10.63
C TYR A 41 -14.54 -9.06 10.40
N ILE A 42 -13.91 -9.13 9.23
CA ILE A 42 -13.02 -10.23 8.87
C ILE A 42 -11.83 -10.32 9.82
N LEU A 43 -11.25 -9.18 10.20
CA LEU A 43 -10.06 -9.14 11.05
C LEU A 43 -10.35 -9.54 12.50
N VAL A 44 -11.52 -9.22 13.03
CA VAL A 44 -11.86 -9.49 14.43
C VAL A 44 -12.66 -10.79 14.61
N GLY A 45 -13.19 -11.35 13.52
CA GLY A 45 -13.93 -12.63 13.55
C GLY A 45 -15.28 -12.54 14.27
N THR A 46 -15.77 -11.32 14.53
CA THR A 46 -17.05 -11.07 15.20
C THR A 46 -18.06 -10.51 14.20
N ARG A 47 -19.34 -10.85 14.38
CA ARG A 47 -20.46 -10.23 13.63
C ARG A 47 -20.89 -8.87 14.20
N SER A 48 -20.33 -8.46 15.34
CA SER A 48 -20.66 -7.20 16.01
C SER A 48 -19.89 -6.04 15.39
N PRO A 49 -20.54 -4.91 15.06
CA PRO A 49 -19.88 -3.76 14.48
C PRO A 49 -18.79 -3.26 15.41
N ILE A 50 -17.60 -3.05 14.84
CA ILE A 50 -16.50 -2.38 15.54
C ILE A 50 -16.39 -1.00 14.94
N ASP A 51 -16.42 0.01 15.81
CA ASP A 51 -16.17 1.37 15.39
C ASP A 51 -14.69 1.49 15.02
N VAL A 52 -14.40 1.70 13.73
CA VAL A 52 -13.03 1.79 13.25
C VAL A 52 -12.55 3.22 13.44
N VAL A 53 -11.94 3.50 14.59
CA VAL A 53 -11.33 4.80 14.88
C VAL A 53 -9.94 4.88 14.25
N GLU A 54 -9.67 5.97 13.51
CA GLU A 54 -8.32 6.23 13.01
C GLU A 54 -7.42 6.70 14.14
N ASP A 55 -6.48 5.84 14.54
CA ASP A 55 -5.41 6.20 15.46
C ASP A 55 -4.05 6.10 14.77
N TRP A 56 -3.62 7.22 14.18
CA TRP A 56 -2.31 7.32 13.55
C TRP A 56 -1.15 7.18 14.55
N ASN A 57 -1.40 7.35 15.86
CA ASN A 57 -0.41 7.13 16.92
C ASN A 57 -0.21 5.64 17.25
N ALA A 58 -1.18 4.80 16.91
CA ALA A 58 -1.06 3.34 17.03
C ALA A 58 -0.26 2.71 15.89
N VAL A 59 -0.09 3.42 14.77
CA VAL A 59 0.57 2.91 13.57
C VAL A 59 2.09 3.09 13.65
N TRP A 60 2.83 2.06 13.30
CA TRP A 60 4.27 2.18 13.08
C TRP A 60 4.58 2.64 11.66
N ARG A 61 5.61 3.45 11.51
CA ARG A 61 6.02 4.02 10.23
C ARG A 61 7.48 3.76 9.95
N PHE A 62 7.77 3.45 8.69
CA PHE A 62 9.13 3.43 8.17
C PHE A 62 9.32 4.63 7.26
N SER A 63 10.43 5.35 7.43
CA SER A 63 10.72 6.56 6.67
C SER A 63 12.18 6.67 6.29
N ALA A 64 12.45 7.48 5.26
CA ALA A 64 13.80 7.94 4.96
C ALA A 64 13.83 9.46 5.02
N SER A 65 14.92 9.97 5.58
CA SER A 65 15.18 11.40 5.73
C SER A 65 16.55 11.75 5.17
N VAL A 66 16.69 12.97 4.66
CA VAL A 66 17.96 13.50 4.19
C VAL A 66 18.51 14.49 5.20
N HIS A 67 19.78 14.30 5.58
CA HIS A 67 20.54 15.24 6.37
C HIS A 67 21.74 15.69 5.53
N ASN A 68 21.82 16.99 5.27
CA ASN A 68 22.97 17.57 4.59
C ASN A 68 24.05 17.85 5.64
N LYS A 69 25.20 17.18 5.49
CA LYS A 69 26.37 17.51 6.30
C LYS A 69 27.14 18.68 5.68
N ASP A 70 27.26 18.67 4.34
CA ASP A 70 27.96 19.68 3.53
C ASP A 70 27.30 19.82 2.14
N LYS A 71 27.69 20.84 1.36
CA LYS A 71 27.12 21.09 0.00
C LYS A 71 27.26 19.91 -0.98
N HIS A 72 28.19 18.99 -0.73
CA HIS A 72 28.54 17.89 -1.64
C HIS A 72 28.19 16.49 -1.10
N VAL A 73 27.91 16.37 0.20
CA VAL A 73 27.68 15.07 0.85
C VAL A 73 26.34 15.06 1.57
N ARG A 74 25.45 14.20 1.10
CA ARG A 74 24.14 13.93 1.70
C ARG A 74 24.17 12.60 2.43
N ARG A 75 23.45 12.54 3.55
CA ARG A 75 23.21 11.31 4.30
C ARG A 75 21.74 10.99 4.29
N TYR A 76 21.43 9.75 3.94
CA TYR A 76 20.09 9.21 4.02
C TYR A 76 20.00 8.35 5.27
N ARG A 77 19.12 8.75 6.20
CA ARG A 77 18.85 8.01 7.42
C ARG A 77 17.48 7.37 7.34
N PHE A 78 17.43 6.08 7.63
CA PHE A 78 16.21 5.29 7.70
C PHE A 78 15.72 5.21 9.15
N HIS A 79 14.43 5.42 9.34
CA HIS A 79 13.81 5.47 10.65
C HIS A 79 12.63 4.52 10.72
N TYR A 80 12.45 3.95 11.91
CA TYR A 80 11.26 3.22 12.30
C TYR A 80 10.71 3.85 13.57
N VAL A 81 9.58 4.54 13.45
CA VAL A 81 8.99 5.33 14.53
C VAL A 81 7.54 4.95 14.72
N LYS A 82 7.08 4.97 15.97
CA LYS A 82 5.67 4.82 16.28
C LYS A 82 4.98 6.17 16.20
N GLY A 83 3.82 6.19 15.56
CA GLY A 83 2.98 7.36 15.44
C GLY A 83 3.23 8.18 14.18
N ASN A 84 2.63 9.37 14.14
CA ASN A 84 2.60 10.19 12.93
C ASN A 84 3.76 11.19 12.80
N ASP A 85 4.65 11.24 13.79
CA ASP A 85 5.76 12.16 13.78
C ASP A 85 6.81 11.72 12.76
N SER A 86 6.93 12.49 11.69
CA SER A 86 7.96 12.28 10.66
C SER A 86 9.22 13.06 11.02
N PRO A 87 10.40 12.42 11.02
CA PRO A 87 11.66 13.11 11.27
C PRO A 87 11.87 14.30 10.33
N PRO A 88 12.58 15.36 10.75
CA PRO A 88 12.96 16.46 9.87
C PRO A 88 13.67 15.96 8.60
N GLY A 89 13.40 16.60 7.47
CA GLY A 89 14.00 16.20 6.19
C GLY A 89 13.49 14.87 5.63
N THR A 90 12.36 14.35 6.14
CA THR A 90 11.71 13.15 5.57
C THR A 90 11.39 13.35 4.09
N ILE A 91 11.92 12.46 3.26
CA ILE A 91 11.67 12.43 1.81
C ILE A 91 10.61 11.40 1.43
N ILE A 92 10.35 10.41 2.29
CA ILE A 92 9.28 9.41 2.15
C ILE A 92 8.98 8.80 3.52
N SER A 93 7.71 8.51 3.78
CA SER A 93 7.23 7.88 5.01
C SER A 93 5.97 7.09 4.71
N GLY A 94 5.84 5.90 5.28
CA GLY A 94 4.65 5.08 5.12
C GLY A 94 4.41 4.13 6.30
N PRO A 95 3.17 3.68 6.48
CA PRO A 95 2.84 2.70 7.50
C PRO A 95 3.55 1.37 7.20
N VAL A 96 3.95 0.67 8.25
CA VAL A 96 4.70 -0.57 8.15
C VAL A 96 4.27 -1.53 9.26
N ILE A 97 4.23 -2.83 8.96
CA ILE A 97 3.93 -3.87 9.96
C ILE A 97 5.18 -4.16 10.78
N SER A 98 6.32 -4.30 10.09
CA SER A 98 7.62 -4.54 10.70
C SER A 98 8.66 -3.58 10.13
N GLY A 99 9.19 -2.70 10.99
CA GLY A 99 10.29 -1.81 10.63
C GLY A 99 11.56 -2.57 10.25
N GLN A 100 11.83 -3.68 10.95
CA GLN A 100 12.98 -4.53 10.67
C GLN A 100 12.89 -5.14 9.27
N GLU A 101 11.73 -5.72 8.90
CA GLU A 101 11.58 -6.32 7.56
C GLU A 101 11.72 -5.27 6.45
N ALA A 102 11.20 -4.05 6.66
CA ALA A 102 11.40 -2.96 5.72
C ALA A 102 12.89 -2.59 5.60
N MET A 103 13.58 -2.51 6.73
CA MET A 103 15.00 -2.20 6.77
C MET A 103 15.85 -3.29 6.09
N ASP A 104 15.54 -4.56 6.30
CA ASP A 104 16.21 -5.69 5.65
C ASP A 104 16.05 -5.63 4.12
N HIS A 105 14.86 -5.24 3.65
CA HIS A 105 14.60 -5.05 2.23
C HIS A 105 15.42 -3.88 1.65
N VAL A 106 15.47 -2.76 2.37
CA VAL A 106 16.31 -1.60 2.00
C VAL A 106 17.79 -1.99 1.95
N ARG A 107 18.28 -2.70 2.96
CA ARG A 107 19.67 -3.20 3.04
C ARG A 107 20.03 -4.11 1.89
N LYS A 108 19.12 -5.03 1.54
CA LYS A 108 19.32 -5.92 0.40
C LYS A 108 19.52 -5.13 -0.89
N GLN A 109 18.70 -4.11 -1.14
CA GLN A 109 18.76 -3.30 -2.36
C GLN A 109 19.94 -2.33 -2.39
N LEU A 110 20.38 -1.83 -1.24
CA LEU A 110 21.48 -0.88 -1.10
C LEU A 110 22.76 -1.54 -0.58
N SER A 111 22.90 -2.86 -0.69
CA SER A 111 23.96 -3.63 -0.03
C SER A 111 25.38 -3.21 -0.46
N GLU A 112 25.52 -2.73 -1.70
CA GLU A 112 26.80 -2.28 -2.25
C GLU A 112 27.11 -0.80 -1.91
N GLU A 113 26.16 -0.07 -1.35
CA GLU A 113 26.29 1.37 -1.09
C GLU A 113 27.20 1.71 0.09
N ASN A 114 27.48 3.01 0.26
CA ASN A 114 28.31 3.53 1.35
C ASN A 114 27.53 3.61 2.66
N TRP A 115 27.42 2.48 3.37
CA TRP A 115 26.85 2.44 4.73
C TRP A 115 27.82 3.06 5.73
N VAL A 116 27.36 4.11 6.43
CA VAL A 116 28.10 4.76 7.52
C VAL A 116 27.63 4.31 8.90
N SER A 117 26.43 3.73 8.97
CA SER A 117 25.93 3.08 10.19
C SER A 117 24.88 2.02 9.83
N GLU A 118 24.23 1.42 10.83
CA GLU A 118 23.21 0.40 10.61
C GLU A 118 22.05 0.90 9.73
N ASN A 119 21.68 2.17 9.88
CA ASN A 119 20.50 2.77 9.27
C ASN A 119 20.82 4.03 8.45
N GLU A 120 22.07 4.22 8.04
CA GLU A 120 22.48 5.42 7.32
C GLU A 120 23.45 5.10 6.19
N ILE A 121 23.19 5.70 5.03
CA ILE A 121 24.08 5.68 3.87
C ILE A 121 24.49 7.10 3.47
N GLU A 122 25.62 7.21 2.80
CA GLU A 122 26.21 8.49 2.39
C GLU A 122 26.41 8.57 0.86
N THR A 123 26.22 9.75 0.28
CA THR A 123 26.56 10.02 -1.13
C THR A 123 28.05 10.34 -1.31
N PRO A 124 28.65 10.12 -2.49
CA PRO A 124 28.01 9.66 -3.73
C PRO A 124 27.57 8.21 -3.62
N LEU A 125 26.39 7.91 -4.20
CA LEU A 125 25.95 6.53 -4.33
C LEU A 125 26.85 5.82 -5.34
N LYS A 126 27.21 4.57 -5.07
CA LYS A 126 27.99 3.72 -5.97
C LYS A 126 27.14 3.25 -7.14
N THR A 127 25.85 3.00 -6.91
CA THR A 127 24.94 2.63 -7.98
C THR A 127 24.82 3.74 -9.00
N TYR A 128 24.99 3.39 -10.27
CA TYR A 128 24.68 4.29 -11.36
C TYR A 128 23.19 4.59 -11.38
N ILE A 129 22.85 5.83 -11.06
CA ILE A 129 21.47 6.32 -11.11
C ILE A 129 21.09 6.44 -12.58
N SER A 130 20.38 5.43 -13.09
CA SER A 130 19.89 5.42 -14.48
C SER A 130 19.03 6.64 -14.79
N LYS A 131 18.80 6.93 -16.08
CA LYS A 131 17.87 7.99 -16.55
C LYS A 131 16.45 7.90 -15.97
N LYS A 132 16.09 6.77 -15.35
CA LYS A 132 14.80 6.55 -14.68
C LYS A 132 14.62 7.44 -13.43
N TYR A 133 15.70 7.85 -12.76
CA TYR A 133 15.63 8.69 -11.56
C TYR A 133 16.33 10.01 -11.83
N TYR A 134 15.68 11.12 -11.49
CA TYR A 134 16.22 12.46 -11.69
C TYR A 134 17.36 12.79 -10.72
N ASN A 135 17.37 12.19 -9.53
CA ASN A 135 18.40 12.41 -8.50
C ASN A 135 18.49 11.24 -7.50
N CYS A 136 19.45 11.33 -6.57
CA CYS A 136 19.62 10.37 -5.47
C CYS A 136 18.37 10.25 -4.60
N ASP A 137 17.67 11.36 -4.31
CA ASP A 137 16.50 11.35 -3.43
C ASP A 137 15.38 10.47 -4.01
N GLN A 138 15.10 10.58 -5.30
CA GLN A 138 14.11 9.74 -5.98
C GLN A 138 14.50 8.27 -6.04
N TYR A 139 15.80 7.99 -6.21
CA TYR A 139 16.29 6.62 -6.16
C TYR A 139 16.05 6.00 -4.77
N ILE A 140 16.38 6.74 -3.69
CA ILE A 140 16.10 6.31 -2.32
C ILE A 140 14.60 6.18 -2.04
N GLN A 141 13.78 7.15 -2.49
CA GLN A 141 12.33 7.08 -2.39
C GLN A 141 11.77 5.83 -3.07
N HIS A 142 12.31 5.46 -4.24
CA HIS A 142 11.89 4.25 -4.95
C HIS A 142 12.20 2.98 -4.16
N ILE A 143 13.40 2.86 -3.60
CA ILE A 143 13.79 1.70 -2.79
C ILE A 143 12.89 1.55 -1.56
N VAL A 144 12.67 2.66 -0.84
CA VAL A 144 11.81 2.66 0.34
C VAL A 144 10.36 2.36 -0.03
N SER A 145 9.85 2.91 -1.13
CA SER A 145 8.52 2.60 -1.66
C SER A 145 8.37 1.11 -1.97
N ASN A 146 9.37 0.49 -2.58
CA ASN A 146 9.37 -0.96 -2.83
C ASN A 146 9.35 -1.76 -1.53
N ALA A 147 10.11 -1.36 -0.51
CA ALA A 147 10.10 -2.01 0.80
C ALA A 147 8.73 -1.93 1.45
N LEU A 148 8.09 -0.76 1.46
CA LEU A 148 6.73 -0.56 1.97
C LEU A 148 5.70 -1.38 1.18
N GLY A 149 5.78 -1.35 -0.16
CA GLY A 149 4.87 -2.10 -1.04
C GLY A 149 4.94 -3.62 -0.86
N SER A 150 6.11 -4.16 -0.54
CA SER A 150 6.29 -5.60 -0.27
C SER A 150 5.45 -6.08 0.92
N GLN A 151 5.33 -5.26 1.97
CA GLN A 151 4.52 -5.57 3.13
C GLN A 151 3.03 -5.42 2.84
N SER A 152 2.64 -4.38 2.11
CA SER A 152 1.25 -4.18 1.69
C SER A 152 0.73 -5.36 0.86
N SER A 153 1.56 -5.93 -0.03
CA SER A 153 1.18 -7.12 -0.80
C SER A 153 0.93 -8.35 0.09
N ARG A 154 1.75 -8.57 1.12
CA ARG A 154 1.56 -9.66 2.09
C ARG A 154 0.27 -9.48 2.88
N LEU A 155 0.03 -8.26 3.38
CA LEU A 155 -1.19 -7.93 4.11
C LEU A 155 -2.43 -8.17 3.25
N PHE A 156 -2.41 -7.70 1.99
CA PHE A 156 -3.52 -7.91 1.07
C PHE A 156 -3.80 -9.40 0.83
N LYS A 157 -2.77 -10.22 0.62
CA LYS A 157 -2.92 -11.67 0.44
C LYS A 157 -3.55 -12.34 1.67
N TYR A 158 -3.14 -11.91 2.87
CA TYR A 158 -3.71 -12.39 4.13
C TYR A 158 -5.18 -11.98 4.27
N LEU A 159 -5.52 -10.71 4.06
CA LEU A 159 -6.90 -10.22 4.09
C LEU A 159 -7.79 -10.94 3.06
N LEU A 160 -7.26 -11.18 1.85
CA LEU A 160 -7.96 -11.92 0.81
C LEU A 160 -8.23 -13.37 1.22
N HIS A 161 -7.28 -14.01 1.91
CA HIS A 161 -7.47 -15.36 2.44
C HIS A 161 -8.59 -15.39 3.48
N LEU A 162 -8.56 -14.50 4.48
CA LEU A 162 -9.60 -14.41 5.50
C LEU A 162 -10.98 -14.10 4.90
N HIS A 163 -11.05 -13.22 3.89
CA HIS A 163 -12.28 -12.96 3.16
C HIS A 163 -12.84 -14.23 2.50
N ARG A 164 -11.98 -15.03 1.86
CA ARG A 164 -12.41 -16.28 1.21
C ARG A 164 -12.92 -17.31 2.20
N GLU A 165 -12.38 -17.35 3.41
CA GLU A 165 -12.91 -18.22 4.47
C GLU A 165 -14.28 -17.71 4.93
N CYS A 166 -14.39 -16.41 5.22
CA CYS A 166 -15.66 -15.80 5.65
C CYS A 166 -16.82 -15.94 4.64
N VAL A 167 -16.54 -16.04 3.34
CA VAL A 167 -17.58 -16.22 2.30
C VAL A 167 -17.94 -17.69 2.06
N ARG A 168 -17.10 -18.64 2.51
CA ARG A 168 -17.34 -20.07 2.32
C ARG A 168 -18.26 -20.67 3.40
N ASP A 169 -18.33 -20.03 4.56
CA ASP A 169 -19.25 -20.34 5.66
C ASP A 169 -20.63 -19.67 5.47
#